data_AF-V6RYE5-F1
#
_entry.id   AF-V6RYE5-F1
#
_cell.length_a   1.000
_cell.length_b   1.000
_cell.length_c   1.000
_cell.angle_alpha   90.00
_cell.angle_beta   90.00
_cell.angle_gamma   90.00
#
_symmetry.space_group_name_H-M   'P 1'
#
loop_
_entity.id
_entity.type
_entity.pdbx_description
1 polymer ?
#
loop_
_entity_poly.entity_id
_entity_poly.type
_entity_poly.pdbx_seq_one_letter_code
_entity_poly.pdbx_strand_id
1 'polypeptide(L)'
;MKDLTNSHIDRKNVLNNNAAVKEIYDQLGFTGIFFENKYRYTLNQVAKFYEVDVRTIKRLLEDNGEELKTSGYELFTGAKLKLFKEVVSQQRDIDVPLLIQDDENEVVGVKSNKISVFNFKALLNIGMLLQTSEKAKEVRAFMLNVVIDVLNKKLGGSTKFINQREEEFVPAAIREISYRKEFTNAIDLYITNNKFKYGQLTDKIYKSIFKENAKEYRKVLDLKSKESVRATMYSEVLDLISSYENGFAEFLKDQFEQNQRQFTLSEAHEIFSNFEKLTNKIYEPLREKARSLMASRDMAFRDALHEKLKDYVSTVSPEDFDKFLGEKSQALEERLKENIDVFKRLKDR
;
A
#
# COMPACT_ATOMS: atom_id res chain seq x y z
N MET A 1 -9.36 1.49 15.38
CA MET A 1 -9.51 0.02 15.21
C MET A 1 -10.06 -0.19 13.81
N LYS A 2 -9.31 -0.86 12.91
CA LYS A 2 -9.74 -1.07 11.52
C LYS A 2 -10.94 -2.01 11.50
N ASP A 3 -12.05 -1.57 10.89
CA ASP A 3 -13.26 -2.37 10.78
C ASP A 3 -13.23 -3.20 9.48
N LEU A 4 -12.71 -4.42 9.60
CA LEU A 4 -12.62 -5.37 8.47
C LEU A 4 -14.00 -5.77 7.93
N THR A 5 -15.08 -5.60 8.69
CA THR A 5 -16.42 -6.01 8.24
C THR A 5 -17.00 -5.03 7.22
N ASN A 6 -16.63 -3.75 7.32
CA ASN A 6 -17.20 -2.69 6.48
C ASN A 6 -16.20 -2.09 5.48
N SER A 7 -14.90 -2.39 5.61
CA SER A 7 -13.85 -1.82 4.76
C SER A 7 -13.22 -2.84 3.82
N HIS A 8 -13.64 -2.83 2.54
CA HIS A 8 -12.99 -3.63 1.48
C HIS A 8 -11.49 -3.30 1.35
N ILE A 9 -11.11 -2.03 1.56
CA ILE A 9 -9.72 -1.59 1.46
C ILE A 9 -8.88 -2.25 2.54
N ASP A 10 -9.35 -2.24 3.80
CA ASP A 10 -8.62 -2.86 4.90
C ASP A 10 -8.52 -4.38 4.72
N ARG A 11 -9.60 -5.05 4.30
CA ARG A 11 -9.57 -6.48 3.96
C ARG A 11 -8.51 -6.79 2.91
N LYS A 12 -8.52 -6.06 1.80
CA LYS A 12 -7.57 -6.29 0.70
C LYS A 12 -6.13 -5.97 1.13
N ASN A 13 -5.91 -4.96 1.97
CA ASN A 13 -4.58 -4.67 2.52
C ASN A 13 -4.05 -5.82 3.40
N VAL A 14 -4.89 -6.41 4.26
CA VAL A 14 -4.53 -7.60 5.05
C VAL A 14 -4.12 -8.75 4.13
N LEU A 15 -4.91 -9.02 3.08
CA LEU A 15 -4.64 -10.12 2.14
C LEU A 15 -3.44 -9.87 1.22
N ASN A 16 -3.11 -8.60 0.94
CA ASN A 16 -1.95 -8.23 0.13
C ASN A 16 -0.63 -8.28 0.91
N ASN A 17 -0.68 -8.20 2.25
CA ASN A 17 0.49 -8.39 3.10
C ASN A 17 0.85 -9.88 3.20
N ASN A 18 1.61 -10.38 2.23
CA ASN A 18 1.99 -11.80 2.16
C ASN A 18 2.78 -12.27 3.39
N ALA A 19 3.57 -11.40 4.03
CA ALA A 19 4.28 -11.73 5.25
C ALA A 19 3.32 -11.99 6.41
N ALA A 20 2.28 -11.16 6.56
CA ALA A 20 1.23 -11.39 7.55
C ALA A 20 0.38 -12.61 7.22
N VAL A 21 -0.02 -12.81 5.96
CA VAL A 21 -0.80 -13.99 5.54
C VAL A 21 -0.04 -15.29 5.85
N LYS A 22 1.28 -15.31 5.64
CA LYS A 22 2.13 -16.46 5.99
C LYS A 22 2.14 -16.72 7.50
N GLU A 23 2.36 -15.68 8.30
CA GLU A 23 2.36 -15.81 9.77
C GLU A 23 0.98 -16.24 10.31
N ILE A 24 -0.11 -15.71 9.74
CA ILE A 24 -1.48 -16.13 10.06
C ILE A 24 -1.68 -17.62 9.74
N TYR A 25 -1.16 -18.10 8.62
CA TYR A 25 -1.24 -19.51 8.23
C TYR A 25 -0.51 -20.43 9.22
N ASP A 26 0.74 -20.08 9.54
CA ASP A 26 1.62 -20.88 10.40
C ASP A 26 1.04 -21.01 11.83
N GLN A 27 0.32 -19.99 12.31
CA GLN A 27 -0.28 -19.97 13.64
C GLN A 27 -1.71 -20.55 13.71
N LEU A 28 -2.55 -20.37 12.67
CA LEU A 28 -3.92 -20.93 12.66
C LEU A 28 -3.92 -22.45 12.50
N GLY A 29 -2.90 -23.03 11.84
CA GLY A 29 -2.74 -24.47 11.72
C GLY A 29 -3.90 -25.20 11.03
N PHE A 30 -4.71 -24.50 10.22
CA PHE A 30 -5.89 -25.09 9.59
C PHE A 30 -5.52 -25.90 8.34
N THR A 31 -5.62 -27.22 8.46
CA THR A 31 -5.21 -28.17 7.43
C THR A 31 -6.03 -28.04 6.15
N GLY A 32 -5.37 -27.67 5.06
CA GLY A 32 -5.96 -27.63 3.72
C GLY A 32 -5.60 -28.86 2.90
N ILE A 33 -6.35 -29.09 1.83
CA ILE A 33 -6.06 -30.12 0.83
C ILE A 33 -5.01 -29.55 -0.13
N PHE A 34 -3.84 -30.19 -0.22
CA PHE A 34 -2.80 -29.74 -1.14
C PHE A 34 -3.15 -30.12 -2.58
N PHE A 35 -3.38 -29.13 -3.45
CA PHE A 35 -3.75 -29.31 -4.85
C PHE A 35 -3.25 -28.14 -5.72
N GLU A 36 -2.64 -28.44 -6.88
CA GLU A 36 -2.04 -27.43 -7.77
C GLU A 36 -1.05 -26.49 -7.05
N ASN A 37 -0.14 -27.06 -6.25
CA ASN A 37 0.86 -26.33 -5.45
C ASN A 37 0.28 -25.33 -4.43
N LYS A 38 -0.99 -25.47 -4.06
CA LYS A 38 -1.68 -24.59 -3.10
C LYS A 38 -2.53 -25.40 -2.14
N TYR A 39 -2.65 -24.92 -0.91
CA TYR A 39 -3.67 -25.44 0.01
C TYR A 39 -5.05 -24.92 -0.39
N ARG A 40 -5.98 -25.86 -0.52
CA ARG A 40 -7.36 -25.65 -0.95
C ARG A 40 -8.33 -26.09 0.13
N TYR A 41 -9.43 -25.36 0.24
CA TYR A 41 -10.49 -25.60 1.21
C TYR A 41 -11.81 -25.72 0.49
N THR A 42 -12.62 -26.69 0.88
CA THR A 42 -13.99 -26.85 0.38
C THR A 42 -14.95 -25.93 1.13
N LEU A 43 -16.12 -25.67 0.53
CA LEU A 43 -17.20 -24.94 1.17
C LEU A 43 -17.55 -25.46 2.57
N ASN A 44 -17.61 -26.79 2.72
CA ASN A 44 -17.92 -27.42 4.01
C ASN A 44 -16.81 -27.23 5.04
N GLN A 45 -15.54 -27.30 4.62
CA GLN A 45 -14.41 -27.01 5.52
C GLN A 45 -14.43 -25.56 6.00
N VAL A 46 -14.74 -24.61 5.12
CA VAL A 46 -14.85 -23.19 5.50
C VAL A 46 -16.03 -22.95 6.44
N ALA A 47 -17.19 -23.54 6.15
CA ALA A 47 -18.38 -23.45 7.00
C ALA A 47 -18.13 -24.06 8.39
N LYS A 48 -17.51 -25.24 8.45
CA LYS A 48 -17.10 -25.90 9.70
C LYS A 48 -16.09 -25.04 10.47
N PHE A 49 -15.07 -24.50 9.80
CA PHE A 49 -14.04 -23.68 10.44
C PHE A 49 -14.61 -22.43 11.11
N TYR A 50 -15.62 -21.79 10.51
CA TYR A 50 -16.26 -20.61 11.07
C TYR A 50 -17.51 -20.89 11.89
N GLU A 51 -17.87 -22.17 12.09
CA GLU A 51 -19.05 -22.59 12.85
C GLU A 51 -20.34 -21.94 12.35
N VAL A 52 -20.53 -21.93 11.02
CA VAL A 52 -21.72 -21.39 10.36
C VAL A 52 -22.31 -22.38 9.37
N ASP A 53 -23.59 -22.19 9.04
CA ASP A 53 -24.22 -22.94 7.97
C ASP A 53 -23.57 -22.68 6.61
N VAL A 54 -23.50 -23.73 5.78
CA VAL A 54 -23.06 -23.65 4.38
C VAL A 54 -23.86 -22.58 3.61
N ARG A 55 -25.15 -22.42 3.93
CA ARG A 55 -26.03 -21.40 3.34
C ARG A 55 -25.52 -19.98 3.59
N THR A 56 -24.95 -19.72 4.75
CA THR A 56 -24.37 -18.42 5.10
C THR A 56 -23.18 -18.10 4.19
N ILE A 57 -22.31 -19.07 3.95
CA ILE A 57 -21.16 -18.89 3.05
C ILE A 57 -21.61 -18.69 1.60
N LYS A 58 -22.65 -19.41 1.16
CA LYS A 58 -23.23 -19.22 -0.17
C LYS A 58 -23.81 -17.82 -0.37
N ARG A 59 -24.53 -17.29 0.63
CA ARG A 59 -25.02 -15.91 0.57
C ARG A 59 -23.88 -14.91 0.43
N LEU A 60 -22.78 -15.11 1.16
CA LEU A 60 -21.57 -14.28 0.99
C LEU A 60 -20.97 -14.37 -0.40
N LEU A 61 -20.97 -15.55 -1.03
CA LEU A 61 -20.52 -15.73 -2.41
C LEU A 61 -21.40 -14.99 -3.43
N GLU A 62 -22.71 -14.93 -3.19
CA GLU A 62 -23.66 -14.18 -4.02
C GLU A 62 -23.44 -12.67 -3.86
N ASP A 63 -23.34 -12.21 -2.62
CA ASP A 63 -23.21 -10.77 -2.29
C ASP A 63 -21.81 -10.20 -2.63
N ASN A 64 -20.75 -11.02 -2.55
CA ASN A 64 -19.35 -10.56 -2.63
C ASN A 64 -18.50 -11.36 -3.64
N GLY A 65 -19.13 -11.92 -4.68
CA GLY A 65 -18.50 -12.87 -5.59
C GLY A 65 -17.19 -12.37 -6.24
N GLU A 66 -17.14 -11.13 -6.71
CA GLU A 66 -15.94 -10.56 -7.35
C GLU A 66 -14.77 -10.38 -6.37
N GLU A 67 -15.04 -9.96 -5.14
CA GLU A 67 -14.03 -9.81 -4.09
C GLU A 67 -13.46 -11.18 -3.71
N LEU A 68 -14.32 -12.18 -3.53
CA LEU A 68 -13.92 -13.53 -3.15
C LEU A 68 -13.16 -14.24 -4.28
N LYS A 69 -13.55 -14.06 -5.54
CA LYS A 69 -12.78 -14.56 -6.71
C LYS A 69 -11.38 -13.97 -6.73
N THR A 70 -11.26 -12.65 -6.55
CA THR A 70 -9.96 -11.96 -6.49
C THR A 70 -9.10 -12.48 -5.34
N SER A 71 -9.74 -12.85 -4.22
CA SER A 71 -9.06 -13.43 -3.05
C SER A 71 -8.64 -14.90 -3.27
N GLY A 72 -9.24 -15.59 -4.25
CA GLY A 72 -8.90 -16.97 -4.63
C GLY A 72 -10.00 -18.00 -4.43
N TYR A 73 -11.27 -17.57 -4.46
CA TYR A 73 -12.42 -18.46 -4.67
C TYR A 73 -12.47 -18.91 -6.15
N GLU A 74 -12.63 -20.22 -6.35
CA GLU A 74 -12.78 -20.84 -7.66
C GLU A 74 -13.91 -21.87 -7.62
N LEU A 75 -14.67 -21.99 -8.73
CA LEU A 75 -15.65 -23.06 -8.92
C LEU A 75 -15.02 -24.15 -9.79
N PHE A 76 -14.72 -25.30 -9.21
CA PHE A 76 -14.13 -26.42 -9.96
C PHE A 76 -15.23 -27.22 -10.65
N THR A 77 -15.04 -27.47 -11.94
CA THR A 77 -15.96 -28.24 -12.80
C THR A 77 -15.20 -29.18 -13.73
N GLY A 78 -15.86 -30.20 -14.29
CA GLY A 78 -15.30 -31.06 -15.33
C GLY A 78 -14.03 -31.82 -14.91
N ALA A 79 -12.98 -31.78 -15.75
CA ALA A 79 -11.73 -32.51 -15.50
C ALA A 79 -11.02 -32.06 -14.22
N LYS A 80 -10.99 -30.75 -13.94
CA LYS A 80 -10.35 -30.18 -12.73
C LYS A 80 -11.01 -30.71 -11.45
N LEU A 81 -12.34 -30.81 -11.46
CA LEU A 81 -13.11 -31.40 -10.35
C LEU A 81 -12.77 -32.88 -10.14
N LYS A 82 -12.63 -33.65 -11.22
CA LYS A 82 -12.31 -35.07 -11.14
C LYS A 82 -10.95 -35.30 -10.49
N LEU A 83 -9.92 -34.56 -10.93
CA LEU A 83 -8.58 -34.61 -10.34
C LEU A 83 -8.58 -34.19 -8.87
N PHE A 84 -9.33 -33.14 -8.52
CA PHE A 84 -9.44 -32.72 -7.12
C PHE A 84 -10.09 -33.81 -6.24
N LYS A 85 -11.19 -34.43 -6.70
CA LYS A 85 -11.86 -35.53 -5.97
C LYS A 85 -10.93 -36.74 -5.77
N GLU A 86 -10.08 -37.05 -6.74
CA GLU A 86 -9.08 -38.13 -6.64
C GLU A 86 -8.08 -37.84 -5.52
N VAL A 87 -7.55 -36.61 -5.45
CA VAL A 87 -6.61 -36.18 -4.39
C VAL A 87 -7.26 -36.24 -3.01
N VAL A 88 -8.50 -35.75 -2.86
CA VAL A 88 -9.19 -35.83 -1.55
C VAL A 88 -9.44 -37.27 -1.13
N SER A 89 -9.76 -38.16 -2.08
CA SER A 89 -10.00 -39.57 -1.79
C SER A 89 -8.75 -40.32 -1.33
N GLN A 90 -7.55 -39.84 -1.68
CA GLN A 90 -6.27 -40.41 -1.27
C GLN A 90 -5.80 -39.92 0.12
N GLN A 91 -6.30 -38.78 0.60
CA GLN A 91 -5.86 -38.12 1.85
C GLN A 91 -6.70 -38.48 3.09
N ARG A 92 -7.29 -39.69 3.15
CA ARG A 92 -8.27 -40.13 4.16
C ARG A 92 -7.80 -40.13 5.63
N ASP A 93 -6.52 -39.90 5.93
CA ASP A 93 -5.97 -39.81 7.29
C ASP A 93 -5.96 -38.39 7.88
N ILE A 94 -6.35 -37.38 7.10
CA ILE A 94 -6.54 -36.02 7.61
C ILE A 94 -7.99 -35.91 8.03
N ASP A 95 -8.25 -35.29 9.18
CA ASP A 95 -9.55 -35.03 9.81
C ASP A 95 -10.47 -34.11 8.95
N VAL A 96 -10.65 -34.49 7.70
CA VAL A 96 -11.56 -33.93 6.71
C VAL A 96 -12.90 -34.58 7.03
N PRO A 97 -13.89 -33.84 7.54
CA PRO A 97 -15.25 -34.37 7.69
C PRO A 97 -15.59 -35.04 6.37
N LEU A 98 -15.97 -36.32 6.44
CA LEU A 98 -16.21 -37.14 5.27
C LEU A 98 -16.92 -36.30 4.21
N LEU A 99 -16.44 -36.39 2.97
CA LEU A 99 -17.24 -36.01 1.80
C LEU A 99 -18.52 -36.88 1.68
N ILE A 100 -18.95 -37.59 2.74
CA ILE A 100 -20.05 -38.54 2.77
C ILE A 100 -20.67 -38.57 4.18
N GLN A 101 -21.96 -38.19 4.22
CA GLN A 101 -22.97 -38.45 5.26
C GLN A 101 -22.85 -37.67 6.57
N ASP A 102 -23.61 -36.57 6.67
CA ASP A 102 -24.72 -36.47 7.61
C ASP A 102 -25.65 -35.30 7.22
N ASP A 103 -26.83 -35.30 7.83
CA ASP A 103 -28.14 -34.96 7.30
C ASP A 103 -28.40 -33.57 6.68
N GLU A 104 -29.31 -33.60 5.70
CA GLU A 104 -30.25 -32.55 5.31
C GLU A 104 -29.71 -31.12 5.04
N ASN A 105 -28.90 -30.90 3.99
CA ASN A 105 -29.08 -29.76 3.04
C ASN A 105 -27.93 -29.49 2.06
N GLU A 106 -26.96 -30.38 1.92
CA GLU A 106 -26.29 -30.54 0.62
C GLU A 106 -25.55 -31.87 0.53
N VAL A 107 -26.04 -32.72 -0.36
CA VAL A 107 -25.34 -33.91 -0.82
C VAL A 107 -24.04 -33.43 -1.48
N VAL A 108 -22.90 -33.48 -0.77
CA VAL A 108 -21.60 -33.70 -1.44
C VAL A 108 -21.59 -35.13 -1.96
N GLY A 109 -22.56 -35.44 -2.80
CA GLY A 109 -22.63 -36.70 -3.48
C GLY A 109 -21.52 -36.70 -4.49
N VAL A 110 -21.00 -37.90 -4.70
CA VAL A 110 -20.21 -38.33 -5.86
C VAL A 110 -20.77 -37.77 -7.19
N LYS A 111 -22.04 -37.32 -7.25
CA LYS A 111 -22.79 -36.76 -8.38
C LYS A 111 -22.76 -35.23 -8.61
N SER A 112 -22.21 -34.38 -7.74
CA SER A 112 -22.16 -32.93 -8.07
C SER A 112 -21.13 -32.65 -9.17
N ASN A 113 -21.55 -31.95 -10.22
CA ASN A 113 -20.71 -31.54 -11.36
C ASN A 113 -19.88 -30.28 -11.09
N LYS A 114 -20.07 -29.65 -9.92
CA LYS A 114 -19.37 -28.41 -9.52
C LYS A 114 -19.05 -28.44 -8.01
N ILE A 115 -17.92 -27.87 -7.60
CA ILE A 115 -17.58 -27.66 -6.18
C ILE A 115 -16.92 -26.30 -5.97
N SER A 116 -17.32 -25.61 -4.91
CA SER A 116 -16.74 -24.34 -4.46
C SER A 116 -15.44 -24.60 -3.70
N VAL A 117 -14.34 -24.02 -4.18
CA VAL A 117 -12.99 -24.19 -3.62
C VAL A 117 -12.38 -22.84 -3.30
N PHE A 118 -11.70 -22.75 -2.16
CA PHE A 118 -11.08 -21.55 -1.64
C PHE A 118 -9.58 -21.80 -1.43
N ASN A 119 -8.75 -20.79 -1.67
CA ASN A 119 -7.41 -20.78 -1.10
C ASN A 119 -7.44 -20.17 0.31
N PHE A 120 -6.28 -20.07 0.96
CA PHE A 120 -6.19 -19.50 2.30
C PHE A 120 -6.62 -18.03 2.37
N LYS A 121 -6.27 -17.20 1.39
CA LYS A 121 -6.68 -15.79 1.34
C LYS A 121 -8.21 -15.63 1.27
N ALA A 122 -8.88 -16.44 0.46
CA ALA A 122 -10.34 -16.44 0.36
C ALA A 122 -10.99 -16.95 1.65
N LEU A 123 -10.39 -17.93 2.33
CA LEU A 123 -10.83 -18.37 3.66
C LEU A 123 -10.76 -17.22 4.67
N LEU A 124 -9.65 -16.49 4.73
CA LEU A 124 -9.52 -15.32 5.61
C LEU A 124 -10.53 -14.23 5.24
N ASN A 125 -10.75 -13.99 3.93
CA ASN A 125 -11.70 -12.98 3.48
C ASN A 125 -13.14 -13.29 3.91
N ILE A 126 -13.55 -14.56 3.82
CA ILE A 126 -14.85 -15.00 4.36
C ILE A 126 -14.96 -14.66 5.86
N GLY A 127 -13.91 -14.92 6.65
CA GLY A 127 -13.88 -14.54 8.06
C GLY A 127 -13.99 -13.04 8.30
N MET A 128 -13.47 -12.22 7.39
CA MET A 128 -13.61 -10.77 7.45
C MET A 128 -15.03 -10.29 7.11
N LEU A 129 -15.74 -10.99 6.21
CA LEU A 129 -17.12 -10.67 5.82
C LEU A 129 -18.19 -11.22 6.80
N LEU A 130 -17.88 -12.27 7.54
CA LEU A 130 -18.82 -12.91 8.48
C LEU A 130 -19.07 -12.09 9.75
N GLN A 131 -20.17 -11.33 9.80
CA GLN A 131 -20.46 -10.45 10.94
C GLN A 131 -20.95 -11.20 12.20
N THR A 132 -21.70 -12.30 12.04
CA THR A 132 -22.44 -12.96 13.13
C THR A 132 -21.74 -14.19 13.73
N SER A 133 -20.59 -14.61 13.18
CA SER A 133 -19.84 -15.75 13.71
C SER A 133 -18.85 -15.29 14.78
N GLU A 134 -18.96 -15.84 15.99
CA GLU A 134 -17.98 -15.62 17.06
C GLU A 134 -16.60 -16.14 16.64
N LYS A 135 -16.53 -17.27 15.93
CA LYS A 135 -15.26 -17.79 15.41
C LYS A 135 -14.63 -16.84 14.39
N ALA A 136 -15.43 -16.25 13.51
CA ALA A 136 -14.95 -15.24 12.57
C ALA A 136 -14.46 -13.97 13.29
N LYS A 137 -15.11 -13.57 14.38
CA LYS A 137 -14.69 -12.44 15.22
C LYS A 137 -13.34 -12.69 15.89
N GLU A 138 -13.12 -13.89 16.43
CA GLU A 138 -11.81 -14.31 16.95
C GLU A 138 -10.74 -14.24 15.86
N VAL A 139 -11.02 -14.81 14.68
CA VAL A 139 -10.08 -14.83 13.55
C VAL A 139 -9.78 -13.41 13.08
N ARG A 140 -10.75 -12.48 13.03
CA ARG A 140 -10.51 -11.06 12.69
C ARG A 140 -9.58 -10.38 13.70
N ALA A 141 -9.83 -10.55 14.99
CA ALA A 141 -8.98 -9.98 16.04
C ALA A 141 -7.55 -10.54 15.94
N PHE A 142 -7.44 -11.86 15.75
CA PHE A 142 -6.17 -12.54 15.53
C PHE A 142 -5.42 -12.00 14.30
N MET A 143 -6.08 -11.89 13.15
CA MET A 143 -5.45 -11.35 11.93
C MET A 143 -4.93 -9.93 12.13
N LEU A 144 -5.70 -9.05 12.78
CA LEU A 144 -5.27 -7.68 13.06
C LEU A 144 -4.04 -7.65 13.96
N ASN A 145 -3.99 -8.49 14.99
CA ASN A 145 -2.83 -8.61 15.87
C ASN A 145 -1.59 -9.08 15.09
N VAL A 146 -1.70 -10.15 14.28
CA VAL A 146 -0.58 -10.64 13.48
C VAL A 146 -0.09 -9.59 12.49
N VAL A 147 -0.99 -8.83 11.85
CA VAL A 147 -0.60 -7.75 10.94
C VAL A 147 0.19 -6.67 11.67
N ILE A 148 -0.25 -6.27 12.87
CA ILE A 148 0.45 -5.29 13.73
C ILE A 148 1.82 -5.84 14.14
N ASP A 149 1.90 -7.10 14.57
CA ASP A 149 3.13 -7.74 15.01
C ASP A 149 4.15 -7.87 13.88
N VAL A 150 3.69 -8.27 12.68
CA VAL A 150 4.55 -8.35 11.49
C VAL A 150 5.08 -6.98 11.11
N LEU A 151 4.25 -5.94 11.13
CA LEU A 151 4.71 -4.57 10.90
C LEU A 151 5.76 -4.16 11.93
N ASN A 152 5.49 -4.36 13.22
CA ASN A 152 6.41 -4.01 14.30
C ASN A 152 7.75 -4.76 14.21
N LYS A 153 7.70 -6.07 13.98
CA LYS A 153 8.88 -6.94 13.86
C LYS A 153 9.74 -6.58 12.65
N LYS A 154 9.12 -6.26 11.51
CA LYS A 154 9.82 -5.88 10.28
C LYS A 154 10.39 -4.45 10.36
N LEU A 155 9.69 -3.53 11.00
CA LEU A 155 10.05 -2.11 11.04
C LEU A 155 10.93 -1.72 12.24
N GLY A 156 11.06 -2.59 13.25
CA GLY A 156 11.93 -2.32 14.41
C GLY A 156 11.44 -1.17 15.29
N GLY A 157 10.13 -0.88 15.28
CA GLY A 157 9.47 0.06 16.20
C GLY A 157 9.23 1.49 15.68
N SER A 158 9.79 1.90 14.53
CA SER A 158 9.48 3.21 13.92
C SER A 158 8.96 3.08 12.50
N THR A 159 7.72 3.49 12.29
CA THR A 159 7.04 3.48 10.98
C THR A 159 7.25 4.78 10.18
N LYS A 160 7.70 5.86 10.86
CA LYS A 160 7.85 7.20 10.26
C LYS A 160 8.77 7.20 9.03
N PHE A 161 9.82 6.38 9.06
CA PHE A 161 10.84 6.31 8.01
C PHE A 161 10.78 5.03 7.17
N ILE A 162 9.61 4.38 7.10
CA ILE A 162 9.43 3.16 6.30
C ILE A 162 9.82 3.33 4.83
N ASN A 163 9.58 4.52 4.26
CA ASN A 163 9.99 4.90 2.92
C ASN A 163 11.49 4.68 2.65
N GLN A 164 12.34 4.83 3.67
CA GLN A 164 13.80 4.70 3.52
C GLN A 164 14.26 3.26 3.30
N ARG A 165 13.35 2.28 3.48
CA ARG A 165 13.62 0.85 3.29
C ARG A 165 13.51 0.41 1.84
N GLU A 166 12.96 1.23 0.96
CA GLU A 166 12.93 0.94 -0.48
C GLU A 166 14.26 1.28 -1.17
N GLU A 167 14.61 0.52 -2.20
CA GLU A 167 15.86 0.66 -2.97
C GLU A 167 16.03 2.07 -3.57
N GLU A 168 14.97 2.60 -4.20
CA GLU A 168 14.98 3.89 -4.90
C GLU A 168 14.98 5.12 -3.99
N PHE A 169 14.86 4.96 -2.66
CA PHE A 169 14.82 6.12 -1.76
C PHE A 169 16.11 6.94 -1.82
N VAL A 170 17.25 6.25 -1.78
CA VAL A 170 18.56 6.90 -1.77
C VAL A 170 18.80 7.72 -3.04
N PRO A 171 18.67 7.15 -4.26
CA PRO A 171 18.81 7.93 -5.49
C PRO A 171 17.86 9.14 -5.55
N ALA A 172 16.60 8.96 -5.16
CA ALA A 172 15.61 10.05 -5.17
C ALA A 172 15.97 11.15 -4.16
N ALA A 173 16.45 10.80 -2.97
CA ALA A 173 16.90 11.76 -1.96
C ALA A 173 18.12 12.57 -2.43
N ILE A 174 19.09 11.94 -3.13
CA ILE A 174 20.24 12.67 -3.70
C ILE A 174 19.79 13.66 -4.76
N ARG A 175 18.92 13.23 -5.69
CA ARG A 175 18.34 14.10 -6.71
C ARG A 175 17.62 15.29 -6.07
N GLU A 176 16.81 15.03 -5.07
CA GLU A 176 16.08 16.07 -4.33
C GLU A 176 17.02 17.11 -3.73
N ILE A 177 18.14 16.72 -3.12
CA ILE A 177 19.12 17.68 -2.58
C ILE A 177 19.69 18.57 -3.70
N SER A 178 20.01 17.99 -4.86
CA SER A 178 20.55 18.74 -6.00
C SER A 178 19.53 19.72 -6.57
N TYR A 179 18.32 19.26 -6.88
CA TYR A 179 17.27 20.09 -7.47
C TYR A 179 16.73 21.13 -6.49
N ARG A 180 16.75 20.83 -5.19
CA ARG A 180 16.44 21.82 -4.16
C ARG A 180 17.43 22.98 -4.20
N LYS A 181 18.73 22.68 -4.35
CA LYS A 181 19.79 23.70 -4.45
C LYS A 181 19.59 24.56 -5.70
N GLU A 182 19.31 23.95 -6.85
CA GLU A 182 19.00 24.67 -8.10
C GLU A 182 17.80 25.60 -7.94
N PHE A 183 16.70 25.12 -7.36
CA PHE A 183 15.52 25.92 -7.08
C PHE A 183 15.80 27.10 -6.14
N THR A 184 16.54 26.88 -5.04
CA THR A 184 16.88 27.97 -4.13
C THR A 184 17.82 28.99 -4.79
N ASN A 185 18.77 28.54 -5.62
CA ASN A 185 19.67 29.42 -6.37
C ASN A 185 18.90 30.27 -7.37
N ALA A 186 17.95 29.69 -8.12
CA ALA A 186 17.11 30.45 -9.06
C ALA A 186 16.26 31.51 -8.32
N ILE A 187 15.71 31.15 -7.16
CA ILE A 187 15.00 32.10 -6.28
C ILE A 187 15.93 33.23 -5.79
N ASP A 188 17.22 32.96 -5.59
CA ASP A 188 18.20 33.98 -5.19
C ASP A 188 18.62 34.90 -6.32
N LEU A 189 18.80 34.35 -7.51
CA LEU A 189 19.23 35.12 -8.67
C LEU A 189 18.10 35.99 -9.24
N TYR A 190 16.88 35.45 -9.31
CA TYR A 190 15.81 36.05 -10.11
C TYR A 190 14.71 36.72 -9.29
N ILE A 191 14.68 36.53 -7.97
CA ILE A 191 13.67 37.15 -7.10
C ILE A 191 14.35 38.09 -6.11
N THR A 192 13.80 39.29 -6.00
CA THR A 192 14.19 40.30 -5.01
C THR A 192 14.26 39.72 -3.60
N ASN A 193 15.17 40.25 -2.78
CA ASN A 193 15.39 39.72 -1.45
C ASN A 193 14.14 39.86 -0.57
N ASN A 194 13.60 38.73 -0.11
CA ASN A 194 12.43 38.66 0.74
C ASN A 194 12.53 37.45 1.67
N LYS A 195 12.32 37.64 2.98
CA LYS A 195 12.44 36.58 4.00
C LYS A 195 11.50 35.40 3.78
N PHE A 196 10.40 35.59 3.06
CA PHE A 196 9.35 34.59 2.86
C PHE A 196 9.42 33.86 1.52
N LYS A 197 10.32 34.25 0.60
CA LYS A 197 10.31 33.75 -0.78
C LYS A 197 10.43 32.22 -0.87
N TYR A 198 11.35 31.62 -0.13
CA TYR A 198 11.53 30.17 -0.15
C TYR A 198 10.35 29.42 0.43
N GLY A 199 9.84 29.87 1.58
CA GLY A 199 8.73 29.21 2.27
C GLY A 199 7.45 29.23 1.43
N GLN A 200 7.10 30.40 0.89
CA GLN A 200 5.87 30.53 0.11
C GLN A 200 5.92 29.80 -1.24
N LEU A 201 7.06 29.82 -1.94
CA LEU A 201 7.20 29.10 -3.22
C LEU A 201 7.28 27.58 -3.01
N THR A 202 7.94 27.11 -1.94
CA THR A 202 7.93 25.68 -1.58
C THR A 202 6.51 25.22 -1.20
N ASP A 203 5.78 26.04 -0.43
CA ASP A 203 4.38 25.74 -0.08
C ASP A 203 3.47 25.70 -1.31
N LYS A 204 3.74 26.49 -2.36
CA LYS A 204 3.00 26.41 -3.63
C LYS A 204 3.19 25.06 -4.31
N ILE A 205 4.43 24.55 -4.36
CA ILE A 205 4.71 23.20 -4.88
C ILE A 205 3.94 22.15 -4.07
N TYR A 206 3.98 22.24 -2.75
CA TYR A 206 3.33 21.26 -1.88
C TYR A 206 1.80 21.30 -2.05
N LYS A 207 1.20 22.49 -2.10
CA LYS A 207 -0.23 22.64 -2.35
C LYS A 207 -0.64 22.09 -3.72
N SER A 208 0.18 22.32 -4.75
CA SER A 208 -0.08 21.77 -6.08
C SER A 208 -0.07 20.23 -6.05
N ILE A 209 0.93 19.63 -5.41
CA ILE A 209 1.07 18.17 -5.35
C ILE A 209 0.05 17.52 -4.39
N PHE A 210 -0.07 17.99 -3.15
CA PHE A 210 -0.78 17.29 -2.06
C PHE A 210 -2.09 17.94 -1.61
N LYS A 211 -2.48 19.09 -2.17
CA LYS A 211 -3.59 19.93 -1.64
C LYS A 211 -3.37 20.43 -0.19
N GLU A 212 -2.20 20.16 0.38
CA GLU A 212 -1.80 20.51 1.74
C GLU A 212 -0.38 21.09 1.77
N ASN A 213 -0.04 21.79 2.85
CA ASN A 213 1.30 22.38 3.02
C ASN A 213 2.18 21.55 3.97
N ALA A 214 3.45 21.93 4.09
CA ALA A 214 4.41 21.21 4.92
C ALA A 214 4.04 21.15 6.41
N LYS A 215 3.35 22.18 6.94
CA LYS A 215 2.93 22.20 8.35
C LYS A 215 1.78 21.25 8.61
N GLU A 216 0.85 21.13 7.66
CA GLU A 216 -0.26 20.17 7.74
C GLU A 216 0.28 18.74 7.71
N TYR A 217 1.16 18.44 6.74
CA TYR A 217 1.80 17.13 6.64
C TYR A 217 2.63 16.76 7.89
N ARG A 218 3.36 17.71 8.48
CA ARG A 218 4.07 17.48 9.76
C ARG A 218 3.14 17.04 10.88
N LYS A 219 1.92 17.58 10.95
CA LYS A 219 0.94 17.20 11.99
C LYS A 219 0.42 15.79 11.75
N VAL A 220 0.18 15.41 10.49
CA VAL A 220 -0.31 14.07 10.14
C VAL A 220 0.65 12.97 10.61
N LEU A 221 1.96 13.19 10.47
CA LEU A 221 2.99 12.22 10.88
C LEU A 221 3.60 12.48 12.28
N ASP A 222 3.03 13.41 13.04
CA ASP A 222 3.54 13.84 14.36
C ASP A 222 5.06 14.11 14.33
N LEU A 223 5.51 14.93 13.39
CA LEU A 223 6.94 15.23 13.21
C LEU A 223 7.41 16.31 14.17
N LYS A 224 8.57 16.07 14.81
CA LYS A 224 9.23 17.06 15.65
C LYS A 224 9.73 18.24 14.80
N SER A 225 9.95 19.38 15.45
CA SER A 225 10.36 20.62 14.75
C SER A 225 11.64 20.47 13.91
N LYS A 226 12.61 19.68 14.41
CA LYS A 226 13.90 19.39 13.76
C LYS A 226 13.84 18.26 12.72
N GLU A 227 12.74 17.51 12.65
CA GLU A 227 12.62 16.41 11.70
C GLU A 227 12.34 16.93 10.29
N SER A 228 12.97 16.29 9.31
CA SER A 228 12.78 16.62 7.89
C SER A 228 11.50 15.98 7.38
N VAL A 229 10.65 16.80 6.77
CA VAL A 229 9.44 16.34 6.06
C VAL A 229 9.81 15.46 4.86
N ARG A 230 10.82 15.87 4.08
CA ARG A 230 11.21 15.15 2.85
C ARG A 230 11.81 13.79 3.18
N ALA A 231 12.47 13.64 4.32
CA ALA A 231 13.02 12.36 4.77
C ALA A 231 11.93 11.28 5.02
N THR A 232 10.66 11.67 5.17
CA THR A 232 9.53 10.75 5.30
C THR A 232 8.74 10.54 4.00
N MET A 233 9.09 11.22 2.90
CA MET A 233 8.39 11.08 1.63
C MET A 233 8.93 9.89 0.83
N TYR A 234 8.05 9.20 0.10
CA TYR A 234 8.41 8.09 -0.79
C TYR A 234 9.21 8.59 -2.01
N SER A 235 10.02 7.72 -2.61
CA SER A 235 10.88 8.08 -3.75
C SER A 235 10.11 8.71 -4.91
N GLU A 236 8.94 8.15 -5.26
CA GLU A 236 8.11 8.67 -6.35
C GLU A 236 7.62 10.11 -6.08
N VAL A 237 7.47 10.46 -4.81
CA VAL A 237 7.02 11.77 -4.35
C VAL A 237 8.17 12.77 -4.33
N LEU A 238 9.36 12.32 -3.90
CA LEU A 238 10.59 13.10 -3.96
C LEU A 238 10.96 13.45 -5.41
N ASP A 239 10.81 12.50 -6.33
CA ASP A 239 11.05 12.73 -7.75
C ASP A 239 10.06 13.74 -8.36
N LEU A 240 8.79 13.70 -7.93
CA LEU A 240 7.80 14.68 -8.37
C LEU A 240 8.13 16.08 -7.83
N ILE A 241 8.48 16.21 -6.55
CA ILE A 241 8.91 17.48 -5.96
C ILE A 241 10.13 18.02 -6.71
N SER A 242 11.13 17.17 -6.96
CA SER A 242 12.32 17.50 -7.72
C SER A 242 12.00 18.03 -9.12
N SER A 243 11.04 17.38 -9.79
CA SER A 243 10.58 17.80 -11.12
C SER A 243 9.94 19.19 -11.10
N TYR A 244 9.13 19.50 -10.08
CA TYR A 244 8.55 20.84 -9.91
C TYR A 244 9.63 21.89 -9.61
N GLU A 245 10.56 21.57 -8.71
CA GLU A 245 11.62 22.47 -8.29
C GLU A 245 12.54 22.84 -9.45
N ASN A 246 13.02 21.84 -10.19
CA ASN A 246 13.86 22.05 -11.36
C ASN A 246 13.08 22.74 -12.50
N GLY A 247 11.88 22.25 -12.84
CA GLY A 247 11.06 22.82 -13.90
C GLY A 247 10.70 24.29 -13.66
N PHE A 248 10.36 24.66 -12.43
CA PHE A 248 10.09 26.05 -12.09
C PHE A 248 11.37 26.90 -12.06
N ALA A 249 12.51 26.35 -11.63
CA ALA A 249 13.79 27.07 -11.63
C ALA A 249 14.18 27.50 -13.06
N GLU A 250 14.10 26.59 -14.03
CA GLU A 250 14.40 26.91 -15.44
C GLU A 250 13.35 27.87 -16.02
N PHE A 251 12.06 27.66 -15.72
CA PHE A 251 11.01 28.58 -16.18
C PHE A 251 11.21 30.01 -15.65
N LEU A 252 11.63 30.15 -14.39
CA LEU A 252 11.92 31.44 -13.77
C LEU A 252 13.13 32.12 -14.42
N LYS A 253 14.16 31.34 -14.78
CA LYS A 253 15.32 31.83 -15.53
C LYS A 253 14.92 32.36 -16.91
N ASP A 254 14.13 31.60 -17.67
CA ASP A 254 13.67 32.02 -18.99
C ASP A 254 12.86 33.33 -18.93
N GLN A 255 11.99 33.46 -17.92
CA GLN A 255 11.24 34.69 -17.68
C GLN A 255 12.16 35.86 -17.32
N PHE A 256 13.21 35.62 -16.53
CA PHE A 256 14.20 36.64 -16.20
C PHE A 256 14.98 37.11 -17.43
N GLU A 257 15.42 36.19 -18.29
CA GLU A 257 16.16 36.52 -19.52
C GLU A 257 15.35 37.41 -20.47
N GLN A 258 14.02 37.23 -20.52
CA GLN A 258 13.11 38.05 -21.31
C GLN A 258 12.89 39.46 -20.72
N ASN A 259 12.78 39.57 -19.39
CA ASN A 259 12.45 40.84 -18.72
C ASN A 259 13.69 41.64 -18.29
N GLN A 260 14.84 40.99 -18.18
CA GLN A 260 16.14 41.54 -17.75
C GLN A 260 16.10 42.26 -16.38
N ARG A 261 15.22 41.82 -15.48
CA ARG A 261 15.14 42.33 -14.10
C ARG A 261 14.65 41.27 -13.13
N GLN A 262 14.99 41.46 -11.86
CA GLN A 262 14.46 40.61 -10.79
C GLN A 262 12.96 40.83 -10.60
N PHE A 263 12.29 39.78 -10.12
CA PHE A 263 10.87 39.77 -9.81
C PHE A 263 10.63 40.09 -8.33
N THR A 264 9.57 40.83 -8.05
CA THR A 264 9.01 40.89 -6.70
C THR A 264 8.42 39.53 -6.32
N LEU A 265 8.22 39.28 -5.02
CA LEU A 265 7.58 38.03 -4.58
C LEU A 265 6.16 37.88 -5.16
N SER A 266 5.44 38.99 -5.37
CA SER A 266 4.10 38.95 -5.98
C SER A 266 4.17 38.53 -7.45
N GLU A 267 5.11 39.08 -8.22
CA GLU A 267 5.36 38.68 -9.61
C GLU A 267 5.79 37.22 -9.70
N ALA A 268 6.65 36.75 -8.78
CA ALA A 268 7.05 35.35 -8.72
C ALA A 268 5.86 34.41 -8.49
N HIS A 269 4.85 34.84 -7.71
CA HIS A 269 3.62 34.08 -7.52
C HIS A 269 2.78 33.99 -8.79
N GLU A 270 2.72 35.06 -9.59
CA GLU A 270 2.07 35.06 -10.89
C GLU A 270 2.81 34.16 -11.89
N ILE A 271 4.13 34.26 -11.94
CA ILE A 271 4.99 33.39 -12.75
C ILE A 271 4.78 31.92 -12.39
N PHE A 272 4.73 31.58 -11.10
CA PHE A 272 4.42 30.22 -10.66
C PHE A 272 3.04 29.77 -11.11
N SER A 273 2.03 30.65 -11.00
CA SER A 273 0.67 30.32 -11.42
C SER A 273 0.59 30.08 -12.93
N ASN A 274 1.41 30.78 -13.72
CA ASN A 274 1.54 30.54 -15.16
C ASN A 274 2.25 29.21 -15.45
N PHE A 275 3.36 28.92 -14.76
CA PHE A 275 4.04 27.63 -14.84
C PHE A 275 3.09 26.47 -14.54
N GLU A 276 2.31 26.58 -13.47
CA GLU A 276 1.33 25.56 -13.07
C GLU A 276 0.25 25.37 -14.13
N LYS A 277 -0.27 26.45 -14.74
CA LYS A 277 -1.24 26.36 -15.85
C LYS A 277 -0.68 25.63 -17.06
N LEU A 278 0.55 25.96 -17.46
CA LEU A 278 1.20 25.37 -18.64
C LEU A 278 1.53 23.88 -18.43
N THR A 279 1.92 23.51 -17.22
CA THR A 279 2.33 22.14 -16.90
C THR A 279 1.20 21.30 -16.30
N ASN A 280 0.00 21.88 -16.12
CA ASN A 280 -1.10 21.26 -15.40
C ASN A 280 -1.45 19.86 -15.93
N LYS A 281 -1.60 19.74 -17.26
CA LYS A 281 -1.98 18.49 -17.90
C LYS A 281 -0.87 17.44 -17.91
N ILE A 282 0.38 17.88 -17.87
CA ILE A 282 1.55 16.99 -17.80
C ILE A 282 1.64 16.38 -16.40
N TYR A 283 1.47 17.19 -15.35
CA TYR A 283 1.60 16.72 -13.97
C TYR A 283 0.33 16.13 -13.37
N GLU A 284 -0.84 16.30 -13.98
CA GLU A 284 -2.12 15.73 -13.48
C GLU A 284 -2.02 14.25 -13.10
N PRO A 285 -1.61 13.32 -13.99
CA PRO A 285 -1.51 11.90 -13.63
C PRO A 285 -0.43 11.63 -12.56
N LEU A 286 0.67 12.38 -12.57
CA LEU A 286 1.75 12.21 -11.60
C LEU A 286 1.33 12.66 -10.20
N ARG A 287 0.56 13.76 -10.09
CA ARG A 287 -0.02 14.23 -8.84
C ARG A 287 -1.06 13.25 -8.32
N GLU A 288 -1.93 12.72 -9.17
CA GLU A 288 -2.92 11.72 -8.75
C GLU A 288 -2.25 10.46 -8.21
N LYS A 289 -1.20 9.97 -8.90
CA LYS A 289 -0.38 8.87 -8.42
C LYS A 289 0.27 9.20 -7.08
N ALA A 290 0.94 10.35 -6.95
CA ALA A 290 1.58 10.76 -5.70
C ALA A 290 0.59 10.85 -4.54
N ARG A 291 -0.59 11.44 -4.75
CA ARG A 291 -1.66 11.54 -3.75
C ARG A 291 -2.17 10.17 -3.31
N SER A 292 -2.42 9.28 -4.27
CA SER A 292 -2.87 7.92 -3.99
C SER A 292 -1.83 7.12 -3.22
N LEU A 293 -0.55 7.19 -3.62
CA LEU A 293 0.54 6.51 -2.92
C LEU A 293 0.69 7.03 -1.49
N MET A 294 0.75 8.35 -1.31
CA MET A 294 0.86 8.96 0.02
C MET A 294 -0.30 8.55 0.92
N ALA A 295 -1.53 8.77 0.48
CA ALA A 295 -2.72 8.47 1.28
C ALA A 295 -2.83 6.98 1.64
N SER A 296 -2.57 6.09 0.67
CA SER A 296 -2.74 4.65 0.87
C SER A 296 -1.61 4.05 1.71
N ARG A 297 -0.35 4.40 1.41
CA ARG A 297 0.82 3.86 2.11
C ARG A 297 0.94 4.42 3.53
N ASP A 298 0.69 5.71 3.75
CA ASP A 298 0.73 6.27 5.11
C ASP A 298 -0.38 5.70 5.99
N MET A 299 -1.58 5.48 5.46
CA MET A 299 -2.65 4.81 6.20
C MET A 299 -2.33 3.33 6.49
N ALA A 300 -1.72 2.62 5.54
CA ALA A 300 -1.39 1.20 5.71
C ALA A 300 -0.23 0.96 6.68
N PHE A 301 0.83 1.76 6.57
CA PHE A 301 2.10 1.51 7.24
C PHE A 301 2.37 2.41 8.45
N ARG A 302 1.83 3.64 8.45
CA ARG A 302 2.06 4.63 9.51
C ARG A 302 0.84 4.88 10.39
N ASP A 303 -0.30 4.26 10.05
CA ASP A 303 -1.60 4.52 10.66
C ASP A 303 -1.97 6.02 10.63
N ALA A 304 -1.59 6.70 9.54
CA ALA A 304 -1.75 8.15 9.40
C ALA A 304 -2.72 8.48 8.26
N LEU A 305 -3.79 9.21 8.60
CA LEU A 305 -4.82 9.64 7.64
C LEU A 305 -4.60 11.09 7.20
N HIS A 306 -4.51 11.28 5.89
CA HIS A 306 -4.49 12.61 5.26
C HIS A 306 -5.92 13.03 4.91
N GLU A 307 -6.56 13.85 5.75
CA GLU A 307 -7.96 14.26 5.54
C GLU A 307 -8.23 14.85 4.15
N LYS A 308 -7.27 15.61 3.59
CA LYS A 308 -7.39 16.22 2.26
C LYS A 308 -7.14 15.25 1.10
N LEU A 309 -6.56 14.09 1.40
CA LEU A 309 -6.27 13.04 0.42
C LEU A 309 -7.10 11.77 0.66
N LYS A 310 -8.09 11.81 1.56
CA LYS A 310 -8.92 10.64 1.91
C LYS A 310 -9.57 9.97 0.69
N ASP A 311 -9.98 10.76 -0.29
CA ASP A 311 -10.63 10.26 -1.52
C ASP A 311 -9.65 9.54 -2.46
N TYR A 312 -8.34 9.66 -2.21
CA TYR A 312 -7.27 8.97 -2.94
C TYR A 312 -6.81 7.68 -2.25
N VAL A 313 -7.35 7.37 -1.06
CA VAL A 313 -7.04 6.14 -0.33
C VAL A 313 -7.52 4.95 -1.15
N SER A 314 -6.61 4.03 -1.39
CA SER A 314 -6.83 2.81 -2.15
C SER A 314 -6.08 1.64 -1.52
N THR A 315 -6.14 0.47 -2.14
CA THR A 315 -5.49 -0.73 -1.63
C THR A 315 -4.01 -0.72 -1.96
N VAL A 316 -3.17 -0.99 -0.97
CA VAL A 316 -1.72 -1.15 -1.15
C VAL A 316 -1.45 -2.50 -1.82
N SER A 317 -0.63 -2.50 -2.86
CA SER A 317 -0.37 -3.71 -3.63
C SER A 317 0.57 -4.68 -2.89
N PRO A 318 0.55 -5.99 -3.20
CA PRO A 318 1.52 -6.93 -2.64
C PRO A 318 2.97 -6.53 -2.92
N GLU A 319 3.25 -5.92 -4.06
CA GLU A 319 4.58 -5.43 -4.44
C GLU A 319 5.02 -4.28 -3.53
N ASP A 320 4.13 -3.36 -3.17
CA ASP A 320 4.44 -2.30 -2.20
C ASP A 320 4.69 -2.89 -0.80
N PHE A 321 3.91 -3.89 -0.36
CA PHE A 321 4.20 -4.59 0.89
C PHE A 321 5.58 -5.25 0.87
N ASP A 322 5.95 -5.91 -0.24
CA ASP A 322 7.28 -6.52 -0.40
C ASP A 322 8.39 -5.46 -0.49
N LYS A 323 8.15 -4.34 -1.17
CA LYS A 323 9.08 -3.20 -1.28
C LYS A 323 9.51 -2.68 0.08
N PHE A 324 8.59 -2.60 1.05
CA PHE A 324 8.84 -2.01 2.36
C PHE A 324 9.06 -3.02 3.51
N LEU A 325 8.58 -4.26 3.38
CA LEU A 325 8.63 -5.29 4.44
C LEU A 325 9.26 -6.63 3.99
N GLY A 326 9.54 -6.77 2.69
CA GLY A 326 10.09 -7.97 2.08
C GLY A 326 11.57 -8.17 2.36
N GLU A 327 12.15 -9.18 1.71
CA GLU A 327 13.55 -9.59 1.93
C GLU A 327 14.56 -8.54 1.44
N LYS A 328 14.22 -7.82 0.37
CA LYS A 328 15.05 -6.73 -0.18
C LYS A 328 14.93 -5.42 0.61
N SER A 329 13.92 -5.31 1.49
CA SER A 329 13.78 -4.14 2.35
C SER A 329 14.85 -4.23 3.44
N GLN A 330 15.76 -3.26 3.46
CA GLN A 330 16.82 -3.16 4.46
C GLN A 330 16.76 -1.83 5.19
N ALA A 331 17.39 -1.75 6.37
CA ALA A 331 17.54 -0.49 7.06
C ALA A 331 18.38 0.48 6.22
N LEU A 332 18.11 1.79 6.33
CA LEU A 332 18.87 2.80 5.57
C LEU A 332 20.37 2.69 5.84
N GLU A 333 20.78 2.45 7.09
CA GLU A 333 22.19 2.30 7.45
C GLU A 333 22.89 1.14 6.73
N GLU A 334 22.21 0.01 6.57
CA GLU A 334 22.73 -1.15 5.84
C GLU A 334 22.90 -0.82 4.36
N ARG A 335 21.86 -0.22 3.75
CA ARG A 335 21.91 0.22 2.35
C ARG A 335 23.01 1.24 2.11
N LEU A 336 23.19 2.19 3.02
CA LEU A 336 24.24 3.19 2.93
C LEU A 336 25.61 2.52 2.96
N LYS A 337 25.84 1.57 3.88
CA LYS A 337 27.11 0.82 3.98
C LYS A 337 27.44 0.07 2.69
N GLU A 338 26.46 -0.61 2.09
CA GLU A 338 26.64 -1.33 0.82
C GLU A 338 27.00 -0.40 -0.35
N ASN A 339 26.56 0.87 -0.29
CA ASN A 339 26.71 1.83 -1.37
C ASN A 339 27.71 2.97 -1.09
N ILE A 340 28.50 2.89 -0.01
CA ILE A 340 29.45 3.95 0.42
C ILE A 340 30.34 4.43 -0.73
N ASP A 341 30.81 3.52 -1.58
CA ASP A 341 31.73 3.85 -2.66
C ASP A 341 31.04 4.54 -3.86
N VAL A 342 29.73 4.38 -4.01
CA VAL A 342 28.91 5.18 -4.94
C VAL A 342 28.77 6.60 -4.41
N PHE A 343 28.51 6.75 -3.11
CA PHE A 343 28.37 8.08 -2.49
C PHE A 343 29.67 8.89 -2.49
N LYS A 344 30.82 8.26 -2.23
CA LYS A 344 32.13 8.94 -2.33
C LYS A 344 32.34 9.52 -3.72
N ARG A 345 32.01 8.76 -4.78
CA ARG A 345 32.11 9.21 -6.17
C ARG A 345 31.17 10.35 -6.54
N LEU A 346 30.00 10.42 -5.91
CA LEU A 346 29.03 11.51 -6.12
C LEU A 346 29.38 12.79 -5.35
N LYS A 347 30.12 12.69 -4.24
CA LYS A 347 30.60 13.84 -3.46
C LYS A 347 31.77 14.57 -4.13
N ASP A 348 32.56 13.84 -4.92
CA ASP A 348 33.74 14.36 -5.62
C ASP A 348 33.41 14.93 -7.03
N ARG A 349 32.13 15.02 -7.38
CA ARG A 349 31.59 15.75 -8.53
C ARG A 349 30.86 16.99 -8.04
#